data_AF-A0A3D2G162-F1
#
_entry.id   AF-A0A3D2G162-F1
#
_cell.length_a   1.000
_cell.length_b   1.000
_cell.length_c   1.000
_cell.angle_alpha   90.00
_cell.angle_beta   90.00
_cell.angle_gamma   90.00
#
_symmetry.space_group_name_H-M   'P 1'
#
loop_
_entity.id
_entity.type
_entity.pdbx_description
1 polymer ?
#
loop_
_entity_poly.entity_id
_entity_poly.type
_entity_poly.pdbx_seq_one_letter_code
_entity_poly.pdbx_strand_id
1 'polypeptide(L)' 'MSEFQPIGLQHKPLFDEALSRENSKSSSDSFGNVFLWDILCRRNVAVLGERLGIEYLCSKGVFYAYPSGRGDLVPAIDA' A
#
# COMPACT_ATOMS: atom_id res chain seq x y z
N MET A 1 -2.04 3.40 15.63
CA MET A 1 -2.67 3.14 14.32
C MET A 1 -1.90 3.92 13.30
N SER A 2 -1.49 3.28 12.22
CA SER A 2 -0.77 3.95 11.16
C SER A 2 -1.76 4.68 10.28
N GLU A 3 -1.58 5.98 10.12
CA GLU A 3 -2.46 6.81 9.30
C GLU A 3 -2.11 6.61 7.81
N PHE A 4 -3.12 6.37 6.99
CA PHE A 4 -2.97 6.32 5.54
C PHE A 4 -2.73 7.72 5.00
N GLN A 5 -1.65 7.91 4.25
CA GLN A 5 -1.26 9.20 3.70
C GLN A 5 -1.13 9.13 2.17
N PRO A 6 -1.42 10.22 1.44
CA PRO A 6 -1.29 10.23 -0.02
C PRO A 6 0.09 9.77 -0.49
N ILE A 7 0.12 8.89 -1.49
CA ILE A 7 1.38 8.41 -2.04
C ILE A 7 2.21 9.56 -2.63
N GLY A 8 3.52 9.40 -2.63
CA GLY A 8 4.49 10.41 -3.04
C GLY A 8 5.85 9.77 -3.27
N LEU A 9 6.75 10.47 -3.97
CA LEU A 9 8.09 9.97 -4.30
C LEU A 9 8.90 9.55 -3.07
N GLN A 10 8.68 10.23 -1.93
CA GLN A 10 9.32 9.92 -0.65
C GLN A 10 9.00 8.52 -0.12
N HIS A 11 7.93 7.87 -0.61
CA HIS A 11 7.52 6.54 -0.17
C HIS A 11 8.22 5.41 -0.91
N LYS A 12 9.00 5.68 -1.98
CA LYS A 12 9.73 4.65 -2.74
C LYS A 12 10.57 3.72 -1.84
N PRO A 13 11.34 4.20 -0.85
CA PRO A 13 12.12 3.32 0.03
C PRO A 13 11.24 2.33 0.82
N LEU A 14 10.03 2.72 1.23
CA LEU A 14 9.11 1.84 1.96
C LEU A 14 8.64 0.67 1.09
N PHE A 15 8.36 0.94 -0.18
CA PHE A 15 8.00 -0.09 -1.15
C PHE A 15 9.17 -1.04 -1.40
N ASP A 16 10.39 -0.51 -1.57
CA ASP A 16 11.57 -1.35 -1.78
C ASP A 16 11.81 -2.29 -0.60
N GLU A 17 11.70 -1.79 0.63
CA GLU A 17 11.86 -2.60 1.83
C GLU A 17 10.78 -3.68 1.92
N ALA A 18 9.50 -3.32 1.84
CA ALA A 18 8.39 -4.26 1.99
C ALA A 18 8.40 -5.33 0.88
N LEU A 19 8.56 -4.91 -0.38
CA LEU A 19 8.51 -5.81 -1.54
C LEU A 19 9.76 -6.68 -1.66
N SER A 20 10.93 -6.23 -1.18
CA SER A 20 12.13 -7.08 -1.14
C SER A 20 11.98 -8.32 -0.25
N ARG A 21 11.11 -8.23 0.75
CA ARG A 21 10.80 -9.31 1.69
C ARG A 21 9.62 -10.16 1.21
N GLU A 22 8.83 -9.64 0.28
CA GLU A 22 7.65 -10.32 -0.23
C GLU A 22 8.03 -11.36 -1.31
N ASN A 23 7.34 -12.50 -1.32
CA ASN A 23 7.48 -13.50 -2.38
C ASN A 23 6.33 -13.40 -3.40
N SER A 24 5.96 -12.17 -3.76
CA SER A 24 4.90 -11.86 -4.72
C SER A 24 5.52 -11.50 -6.07
N LYS A 25 4.90 -11.98 -7.15
CA LYS A 25 5.25 -11.60 -8.54
C LYS A 25 4.26 -10.61 -9.14
N SER A 26 3.30 -10.12 -8.34
CA SER A 26 2.31 -9.15 -8.80
C SER A 26 2.98 -7.82 -9.12
N SER A 27 2.56 -7.18 -10.21
CA SER A 27 2.99 -5.83 -10.55
C SER A 27 2.12 -4.74 -9.91
N SER A 28 0.96 -5.12 -9.34
CA SER A 28 -0.04 -4.18 -8.82
C SER A 28 0.50 -3.30 -7.70
N ASP A 29 1.31 -3.88 -6.81
CA ASP A 29 1.82 -3.18 -5.63
C ASP A 29 3.21 -2.57 -5.84
N SER A 30 3.76 -2.67 -7.06
CA SER A 30 5.02 -1.98 -7.37
C SER A 30 4.85 -0.47 -7.20
N PHE A 31 5.88 0.21 -6.67
CA PHE A 31 5.80 1.66 -6.40
C PHE A 31 5.35 2.46 -7.63
N GLY A 32 5.91 2.16 -8.81
CA GLY A 32 5.57 2.85 -10.05
C GLY A 32 4.09 2.67 -10.42
N ASN A 33 3.52 1.49 -10.19
CA ASN A 33 2.11 1.24 -10.44
C ASN A 33 1.24 2.07 -9.48
N VAL A 34 1.47 1.94 -8.16
CA VAL A 34 0.67 2.66 -7.17
C VAL A 34 0.80 4.18 -7.36
N PHE A 35 2.00 4.70 -7.60
CA PHE A 35 2.24 6.13 -7.77
C PHE A 35 1.62 6.69 -9.07
N LEU A 36 1.77 6.01 -10.21
CA LEU A 36 1.26 6.52 -11.50
C LEU A 36 -0.26 6.40 -11.64
N TRP A 37 -0.86 5.35 -11.08
CA TRP A 37 -2.29 5.11 -11.19
C TRP A 37 -3.14 5.88 -10.15
N ASP A 38 -2.50 6.67 -9.29
CA ASP A 38 -3.15 7.61 -8.35
C ASP A 38 -4.14 8.56 -9.04
N ILE A 39 -3.85 8.97 -10.28
CA ILE A 39 -4.71 9.85 -11.06
C ILE A 39 -6.12 9.30 -11.31
N LEU A 40 -6.29 7.97 -11.39
CA LEU A 40 -7.61 7.36 -11.64
C LEU A 40 -8.36 7.03 -10.36
N CYS A 41 -7.61 6.71 -9.31
CA CYS A 41 -8.17 6.40 -8.01
C CYS A 41 -7.09 6.65 -6.98
N ARG A 42 -7.33 7.68 -6.14
CA ARG A 42 -6.32 8.21 -5.22
C ARG A 42 -5.80 7.09 -4.33
N ARG A 43 -4.48 7.02 -4.19
CA ARG A 43 -3.73 6.01 -3.44
C ARG A 43 -3.19 6.65 -2.17
N ASN A 44 -3.58 6.09 -1.05
CA ASN A 44 -2.90 6.36 0.21
C ASN A 44 -2.10 5.12 0.64
N VAL A 45 -1.01 5.34 1.37
CA VAL A 45 -0.12 4.29 1.85
C VAL A 45 0.10 4.42 3.34
N ALA A 46 0.31 3.28 4.00
CA ALA A 46 0.62 3.22 5.43
C ALA A 46 1.61 2.08 5.72
N VAL A 47 2.44 2.26 6.74
CA VAL A 47 3.26 1.18 7.28
C VAL A 47 2.46 0.45 8.34
N LEU A 48 2.07 -0.79 8.08
CA LEU A 48 1.25 -1.64 8.95
C LEU A 48 2.14 -2.69 9.63
N GLY A 49 3.01 -2.24 10.54
CA GLY A 49 4.06 -3.08 11.11
C GLY A 49 5.14 -3.38 10.07
N GLU A 50 5.39 -4.66 9.78
CA GLU A 50 6.33 -5.10 8.74
C GLU A 50 5.70 -5.18 7.33
N ARG A 51 4.46 -4.70 7.20
CA ARG A 51 3.70 -4.74 5.96
C ARG A 51 3.40 -3.33 5.44
N LEU A 52 3.20 -3.24 4.15
CA LEU A 52 2.73 -2.05 3.44
C LEU A 52 1.22 -2.17 3.22
N GLY A 53 0.48 -1.18 3.69
CA GLY A 53 -0.93 -1.00 3.36
C GLY A 53 -1.09 -0.04 2.18
N ILE A 54 -2.03 -0.34 1.29
CA ILE A 54 -2.46 0.57 0.22
C ILE A 54 -3.98 0.72 0.29
N GLU A 55 -4.43 1.96 0.39
CA GLU A 55 -5.83 2.35 0.33
C GLU A 55 -6.14 2.99 -1.02
N TYR A 56 -7.29 2.62 -1.56
CA TYR A 56 -7.80 3.03 -2.85
C TYR A 56 -9.08 3.85 -2.66
N LEU A 57 -9.01 5.15 -2.89
CA LEU A 57 -10.16 6.05 -2.84
C LEU A 57 -10.71 6.25 -4.26
N CYS A 58 -11.63 5.38 -4.66
CA CYS A 58 -12.21 5.37 -6.01
C CYS A 58 -13.62 5.95 -6.00
N SER A 59 -14.15 6.32 -7.16
CA SER A 59 -15.54 6.82 -7.29
C SER A 59 -16.60 5.82 -6.80
N LYS A 60 -16.29 4.52 -6.83
CA LYS A 60 -17.18 3.44 -6.35
C LYS A 60 -17.07 3.17 -4.84
N GLY A 61 -16.13 3.81 -4.14
CA GLY A 61 -15.91 3.60 -2.72
C GLY A 61 -14.44 3.42 -2.37
N VAL A 62 -14.22 3.06 -1.10
CA VAL A 62 -12.90 2.79 -0.52
C VAL A 62 -12.60 1.30 -0.62
N PHE A 63 -11.41 0.96 -1.11
CA PHE A 63 -10.92 -0.41 -1.19
C PHE A 63 -9.51 -0.48 -0.59
N TYR A 64 -9.10 -1.67 -0.16
CA TYR A 64 -7.77 -1.90 0.39
C TYR A 64 -7.10 -3.04 -0.36
N ALA A 65 -5.83 -2.87 -0.69
CA ALA A 65 -5.00 -3.96 -1.18
C ALA A 65 -4.77 -4.99 -0.07
N TYR A 66 -4.47 -6.23 -0.45
CA TYR A 66 -3.90 -7.17 0.51
C TYR A 66 -2.51 -6.66 0.92
N PRO A 67 -2.18 -6.59 2.23
CA PRO A 67 -0.99 -5.86 2.68
C PRO A 67 0.31 -6.59 2.31
N SER A 68 1.13 -5.94 1.48
CA SER A 68 2.39 -6.48 0.96
C SER A 68 3.47 -6.56 2.04
N GLY A 69 4.37 -7.53 1.97
CA GLY A 69 5.49 -7.69 2.91
C GLY A 69 5.45 -9.01 3.70
N ARG A 70 6.02 -9.00 4.92
CA ARG A 70 6.15 -10.19 5.79
C ARG A 70 5.63 -9.92 7.21
N GLY A 71 5.60 -10.97 8.02
CA GLY A 71 5.09 -10.93 9.39
C GLY A 71 3.63 -11.37 9.49
N ASP A 72 3.10 -11.32 10.70
CA ASP A 72 1.73 -11.75 10.97
C ASP A 72 0.70 -10.80 10.34
N LEU A 73 -0.47 -11.36 10.02
CA LEU A 73 -1.64 -10.55 9.68
C LEU A 73 -2.33 -10.13 10.96
N VAL A 74 -2.46 -8.82 11.16
CA VAL A 74 -3.17 -8.23 12.29
C VAL A 74 -4.24 -7.26 11.79
N PRO A 75 -5.32 -7.05 12.54
CA PRO A 75 -6.28 -5.99 12.24
C PRO A 75 -5.57 -4.63 12.15
N ALA A 76 -5.81 -3.89 11.07
CA ALA A 76 -5.13 -2.64 10.76
C ALA A 76 -6.08 -1.50 10.34
N ILE A 77 -7.36 -1.81 10.14
CA ILE A 77 -8.40 -0.90 9.68
C ILE A 77 -9.61 -1.13 10.57
N ASP A 78 -10.18 -0.05 11.09
CA ASP A 78 -11.43 -0.08 11.84
C ASP A 78 -12.62 -0.06 10.86
N ALA A 79 -13.67 -0.83 11.17
CA ALA A 79 -14.87 -0.97 10.34
C ALA A 79 -15.91 0.13 10.61
#